data_AF-A0A0F9BJT3-F1
#
_entry.id   AF-A0A0F9BJT3-F1
#
_cell.length_a   1.000
_cell.length_b   1.000
_cell.length_c   1.000
_cell.angle_alpha   90.00
_cell.angle_beta   90.00
_cell.angle_gamma   90.00
#
_symmetry.space_group_name_H-M   'P 1'
#
loop_
_entity.id
_entity.type
_entity.pdbx_description
1 polymer ?
#
loop_
_entity_poly.entity_id
_entity_poly.type
_entity_poly.pdbx_seq_one_letter_code
_entity_poly.pdbx_strand_id
1 'polypeptide(L)'
;LKRLTGPSALAKEVAKAKEGRILKEERAEKEAERGEATRATETREVRELGRPAPGRAPAPSAPGVEGERPTDELPAERPGRHPERVGVGAGQAEEAAPAAEEGGRPVATRPVRELAEADERGTGATGVRAAPRRRDRKGASERVHGLDYRITADDRLGEGGAAQKATDNIAAIEVLKKLETEDRQATREEQAILVKYVGWGGLPQVFAERFVRDIPEWARTTGKKLEEILSEEELKSARASTPNAHFTSETVVNGLHDALGRLGFERGRLLEPSVGSGNFIGLMPDAFTAKWTGIELDSLTGRIAAKLYPNADIRVEGFEKSKLPDNFYDAAVSNVPFANVRPFDPRYKKFRFSLHDFFFAKALDKVKPNGVVMFITSRFTMDTEPL
;
A
#
# COMPACT_ATOMS: atom_id res chain seq x y z
N LEU A 1 17.06 36.54 37.70
CA LEU A 1 15.68 36.03 37.90
C LEU A 1 14.70 37.20 37.94
N LYS A 2 13.86 37.37 36.91
CA LYS A 2 12.58 38.12 37.02
C LYS A 2 11.47 37.10 36.79
N ARG A 3 10.59 36.93 37.78
CA ARG A 3 9.46 35.98 37.73
C ARG A 3 8.43 36.47 36.72
N LEU A 4 8.12 35.65 35.71
CA LEU A 4 6.92 35.77 34.90
C LEU A 4 5.82 34.96 35.58
N THR A 5 4.84 35.66 36.13
CA THR A 5 3.66 35.07 36.81
C THR A 5 2.53 34.90 35.79
N GLY A 6 2.13 33.65 35.54
CA GLY A 6 0.84 33.27 34.96
C GLY A 6 0.90 32.62 33.56
N PRO A 7 0.06 31.60 33.29
CA PRO A 7 0.06 30.82 32.04
C PRO A 7 -0.24 31.63 30.76
N SER A 8 -0.73 32.87 30.88
CA SER A 8 -1.01 33.76 29.75
C SER A 8 0.24 34.42 29.13
N ALA A 9 1.28 34.69 29.93
CA ALA A 9 2.48 35.39 29.43
C ALA A 9 3.39 34.47 28.61
N LEU A 10 3.56 33.23 29.03
CA LEU A 10 4.35 32.22 28.33
C LEU A 10 3.72 31.87 26.97
N ALA A 11 2.39 31.79 26.90
CA ALA A 11 1.67 31.52 25.65
C ALA A 11 1.85 32.66 24.62
N LYS A 12 1.86 33.92 25.06
CA LYS A 12 2.11 35.08 24.19
C LYS A 12 3.55 35.13 23.68
N GLU A 13 4.51 34.72 24.50
CA GLU A 13 5.93 34.69 24.12
C GLU A 13 6.22 33.56 23.11
N VAL A 14 5.59 32.39 23.28
CA VAL A 14 5.65 31.27 22.33
C VAL A 14 4.97 31.62 21.01
N ALA A 15 3.83 32.30 21.03
CA ALA A 15 3.15 32.75 19.81
C ALA A 15 4.01 33.74 19.00
N LYS A 16 4.63 34.72 19.69
CA LYS A 16 5.52 35.70 19.05
C LYS A 16 6.80 35.06 18.48
N ALA A 17 7.33 34.04 19.15
CA ALA A 17 8.47 33.27 18.64
C ALA A 17 8.10 32.43 17.40
N LYS A 18 6.88 31.88 17.36
CA LYS A 18 6.37 31.11 16.22
C LYS A 18 6.14 32.00 14.99
N GLU A 19 5.56 33.18 15.20
CA GLU A 19 5.31 34.17 14.14
C GLU A 19 6.62 34.72 13.55
N GLY A 20 7.63 35.00 14.37
CA GLY A 20 8.95 35.40 13.90
C GLY A 20 9.71 34.33 13.13
N ARG A 21 9.39 33.04 13.34
CA ARG A 21 9.98 31.91 12.61
C ARG A 21 9.32 31.72 11.25
N ILE A 22 7.98 31.83 11.19
CA ILE A 22 7.21 31.78 9.94
C ILE A 22 7.63 32.91 9.00
N LEU A 23 7.78 34.14 9.51
CA LEU A 23 8.23 35.30 8.71
C LEU A 23 9.66 35.16 8.18
N LYS A 24 10.53 34.40 8.86
CA LYS A 24 11.88 34.09 8.37
C LYS A 24 11.87 33.02 7.28
N GLU A 25 11.02 32.01 7.42
CA GLU A 25 10.87 30.94 6.43
C GLU A 25 10.25 31.49 5.12
N GLU A 26 9.19 32.30 5.20
CA GLU A 26 8.60 32.96 4.02
C GLU A 26 9.57 33.91 3.31
N ARG A 27 10.47 34.57 4.05
CA ARG A 27 11.48 35.45 3.48
C ARG A 27 12.60 34.67 2.78
N ALA A 28 13.00 33.53 3.34
CA ALA A 28 13.97 32.63 2.72
C ALA A 28 13.41 32.00 1.43
N GLU A 29 12.13 31.65 1.42
CA GLU A 29 11.44 31.09 0.26
C GLU A 29 11.34 32.12 -0.89
N LYS A 30 10.98 33.37 -0.58
CA LYS A 30 10.96 34.47 -1.57
C LYS A 30 12.35 34.82 -2.12
N GLU A 31 13.41 34.70 -1.31
CA GLU A 31 14.79 34.90 -1.77
C GLU A 31 15.26 33.74 -2.68
N ALA A 32 14.82 32.50 -2.39
CA ALA A 32 15.10 31.33 -3.24
C ALA A 32 14.39 31.42 -4.60
N GLU A 33 13.09 31.77 -4.63
CA GLU A 33 12.34 31.97 -5.88
C GLU A 33 12.96 33.08 -6.73
N ARG A 34 13.43 34.17 -6.11
CA ARG A 34 14.08 35.27 -6.81
C ARG A 34 15.43 34.83 -7.42
N GLY A 35 16.18 33.99 -6.71
CA GLY A 35 17.43 33.40 -7.19
C GLY A 35 17.23 32.47 -8.39
N GLU A 36 16.15 31.68 -8.36
CA GLU A 36 15.80 30.75 -9.44
C GLU A 36 15.32 31.49 -10.71
N ALA A 37 14.56 32.59 -10.55
CA ALA A 37 14.14 33.45 -11.65
C ALA A 37 15.33 34.16 -12.35
N THR A 38 16.35 34.59 -11.60
CA THR A 38 17.60 35.13 -12.18
C THR A 38 18.40 34.06 -12.92
N ARG A 39 18.42 32.82 -12.43
CA ARG A 39 19.14 31.72 -13.08
C ARG A 39 18.46 31.27 -14.38
N ALA A 40 17.13 31.32 -14.42
CA ALA A 40 16.32 31.02 -15.60
C ALA A 40 16.43 32.08 -16.71
N THR A 41 16.71 33.35 -16.34
CA THR A 41 16.93 34.44 -17.31
C THR A 41 18.34 34.38 -17.91
N GLU A 42 19.38 34.09 -17.11
CA GLU A 42 20.75 33.87 -17.62
C GLU A 42 20.84 32.65 -18.54
N THR A 43 20.16 31.54 -18.23
CA THR A 43 20.14 30.35 -19.11
C THR A 43 19.39 30.58 -20.42
N ARG A 44 18.51 31.57 -20.49
CA ARG A 44 17.79 31.95 -21.72
C ARG A 44 18.66 32.82 -22.64
N GLU A 45 19.44 33.75 -22.10
CA GLU A 45 20.37 34.59 -22.90
C GLU A 45 21.52 33.78 -23.51
N VAL A 46 22.05 32.78 -22.79
CA VAL A 46 23.13 31.92 -23.32
C VAL A 46 22.66 31.02 -24.47
N ARG A 47 21.35 30.75 -24.57
CA ARG A 47 20.76 29.91 -25.63
C ARG A 47 20.48 30.66 -26.94
N GLU A 48 20.38 31.99 -26.91
CA GLU A 48 20.13 32.80 -28.12
C GLU A 48 21.40 33.21 -28.88
N LEU A 49 22.59 33.13 -28.27
CA LEU A 49 23.86 33.53 -28.91
C LEU A 49 24.59 32.40 -29.67
N GLY A 50 23.97 31.22 -29.82
CA GLY A 50 24.63 30.00 -30.32
C GLY A 50 24.05 29.38 -31.61
N ARG A 51 23.71 30.17 -32.63
CA ARG A 51 23.34 29.62 -33.96
C ARG A 51 24.22 30.15 -35.09
N PRO A 52 24.99 29.31 -35.81
CA PRO A 52 25.66 29.73 -37.04
C PRO A 52 24.68 29.78 -38.22
N ALA A 53 24.81 30.79 -39.06
CA ALA A 53 24.04 30.95 -40.30
C ALA A 53 24.50 29.94 -41.38
N PRO A 54 23.61 29.34 -42.18
CA PRO A 54 24.01 28.47 -43.27
C PRO A 54 24.40 29.27 -44.52
N GLY A 55 25.57 28.94 -45.07
CA GLY A 55 26.18 29.55 -46.25
C GLY A 55 25.55 29.12 -47.59
N ARG A 56 25.61 30.05 -48.54
CA ARG A 56 25.28 29.91 -49.97
C ARG A 56 26.26 28.98 -50.70
N ALA A 57 25.74 28.18 -51.63
CA ALA A 57 26.49 27.69 -52.80
C ALA A 57 25.56 27.71 -54.05
N PRO A 58 26.13 27.85 -55.28
CA PRO A 58 25.41 28.37 -56.45
C PRO A 58 24.85 27.28 -57.37
N ALA A 59 23.89 27.65 -58.22
CA ALA A 59 23.35 26.83 -59.31
C ALA A 59 23.69 27.45 -60.69
N PRO A 60 23.93 26.66 -61.75
CA PRO A 60 24.00 27.16 -63.12
C PRO A 60 22.73 26.89 -63.95
N SER A 61 22.31 27.96 -64.64
CA SER A 61 21.71 28.14 -65.99
C SER A 61 20.83 27.06 -66.66
N ALA A 62 19.64 27.51 -67.10
CA ALA A 62 18.74 26.88 -68.11
C ALA A 62 19.17 27.20 -69.57
N PRO A 63 18.48 26.70 -70.63
CA PRO A 63 17.25 27.36 -71.11
C PRO A 63 16.15 26.51 -71.82
N GLY A 64 14.92 27.07 -71.86
CA GLY A 64 13.92 26.99 -72.97
C GLY A 64 12.81 25.92 -72.88
N VAL A 65 11.54 26.09 -73.33
CA VAL A 65 10.76 27.14 -74.03
C VAL A 65 9.24 26.82 -73.89
N GLU A 66 8.41 27.88 -73.75
CA GLU A 66 6.96 28.12 -74.09
C GLU A 66 5.77 27.22 -73.72
N GLY A 67 4.64 27.88 -73.38
CA GLY A 67 3.27 27.33 -73.56
C GLY A 67 2.14 27.90 -72.69
N GLU A 68 1.70 29.14 -72.98
CA GLU A 68 0.34 29.76 -72.88
C GLU A 68 -0.64 29.56 -71.67
N ARG A 69 -1.28 30.69 -71.30
CA ARG A 69 -2.52 30.87 -70.48
C ARG A 69 -3.67 31.30 -71.40
N PRO A 70 -4.97 31.18 -71.05
CA PRO A 70 -5.72 32.23 -70.30
C PRO A 70 -6.81 31.68 -69.33
N THR A 71 -6.98 32.22 -68.10
CA THR A 71 -7.88 33.29 -67.56
C THR A 71 -9.33 32.91 -67.24
N ASP A 72 -9.87 33.68 -66.28
CA ASP A 72 -11.27 33.88 -65.83
C ASP A 72 -11.77 32.94 -64.72
N GLU A 73 -12.56 33.33 -63.72
CA GLU A 73 -12.99 34.58 -63.07
C GLU A 73 -13.79 34.10 -61.80
N LEU A 74 -13.81 34.88 -60.71
CA LEU A 74 -14.66 34.68 -59.50
C LEU A 74 -16.13 35.11 -59.80
N PRO A 75 -17.21 34.86 -58.98
CA PRO A 75 -17.24 34.90 -57.51
C PRO A 75 -18.27 34.00 -56.78
N ALA A 76 -18.38 34.23 -55.46
CA ALA A 76 -19.16 33.54 -54.43
C ALA A 76 -20.70 33.74 -54.51
N GLU A 77 -21.47 32.78 -53.96
CA GLU A 77 -22.67 33.00 -53.10
C GLU A 77 -23.05 31.71 -52.31
N ARG A 78 -23.48 31.87 -51.05
CA ARG A 78 -24.35 30.94 -50.27
C ARG A 78 -25.79 31.52 -50.32
N PRO A 79 -26.89 30.94 -49.76
CA PRO A 79 -27.10 29.67 -49.02
C PRO A 79 -28.36 28.87 -49.45
N GLY A 80 -28.61 27.68 -48.87
CA GLY A 80 -29.99 27.14 -48.83
C GLY A 80 -30.17 25.61 -48.74
N ARG A 81 -30.69 25.19 -47.58
CA ARG A 81 -31.70 24.13 -47.28
C ARG A 81 -31.60 22.69 -47.85
N HIS A 82 -31.79 21.77 -46.88
CA HIS A 82 -32.19 20.35 -46.93
C HIS A 82 -33.27 19.97 -47.95
N PRO A 83 -33.34 18.68 -48.33
CA PRO A 83 -34.40 17.79 -47.82
C PRO A 83 -33.86 16.39 -47.38
N GLU A 84 -34.39 15.81 -46.29
CA GLU A 84 -35.35 14.68 -46.20
C GLU A 84 -34.69 13.28 -46.21
N ARG A 85 -34.74 12.55 -45.08
CA ARG A 85 -35.72 11.52 -44.64
C ARG A 85 -35.58 10.23 -45.48
N VAL A 86 -35.52 9.03 -44.93
CA VAL A 86 -36.49 8.28 -44.08
C VAL A 86 -35.67 7.18 -43.35
N GLY A 87 -35.80 6.91 -42.03
CA GLY A 87 -36.90 6.20 -41.35
C GLY A 87 -36.81 4.68 -41.64
N VAL A 88 -36.86 3.71 -40.71
CA VAL A 88 -37.74 3.45 -39.55
C VAL A 88 -37.03 2.36 -38.72
N GLY A 89 -36.93 2.37 -37.37
CA GLY A 89 -37.99 2.15 -36.37
C GLY A 89 -37.96 0.67 -35.89
N ALA A 90 -38.26 0.23 -34.67
CA ALA A 90 -38.61 0.82 -33.38
C ALA A 90 -38.65 -0.37 -32.36
N GLY A 91 -38.58 -0.10 -31.06
CA GLY A 91 -38.86 -1.09 -30.00
C GLY A 91 -38.52 -0.55 -28.61
N GLN A 92 -39.56 -0.15 -27.88
CA GLN A 92 -39.51 0.69 -26.67
C GLN A 92 -39.35 -0.07 -25.35
N ALA A 93 -39.00 0.70 -24.32
CA ALA A 93 -38.89 0.38 -22.90
C ALA A 93 -40.24 0.31 -22.19
N GLU A 94 -40.26 -0.27 -20.98
CA GLU A 94 -41.23 0.07 -19.94
C GLU A 94 -40.67 -0.10 -18.52
N GLU A 95 -41.16 0.75 -17.63
CA GLU A 95 -40.78 1.03 -16.24
C GLU A 95 -42.01 0.76 -15.35
N ALA A 96 -41.86 0.26 -14.11
CA ALA A 96 -42.97 0.20 -13.16
C ALA A 96 -42.57 0.09 -11.66
N ALA A 97 -43.24 0.91 -10.83
CA ALA A 97 -43.52 0.78 -9.40
C ALA A 97 -44.75 1.69 -9.07
N PRO A 98 -45.36 1.69 -7.86
CA PRO A 98 -45.87 0.62 -6.99
C PRO A 98 -47.38 0.82 -6.60
N ALA A 99 -48.00 -0.05 -5.78
CA ALA A 99 -49.31 0.21 -5.13
C ALA A 99 -49.55 -0.57 -3.80
N ALA A 100 -50.27 0.07 -2.86
CA ALA A 100 -50.91 -0.45 -1.62
C ALA A 100 -52.28 -1.11 -1.94
N GLU A 101 -53.04 -1.85 -1.10
CA GLU A 101 -53.59 -1.61 0.27
C GLU A 101 -54.33 -2.87 0.83
N GLU A 102 -54.58 -2.88 2.17
CA GLU A 102 -55.59 -3.58 3.04
C GLU A 102 -55.92 -5.10 2.93
N GLY A 103 -56.19 -5.89 3.99
CA GLY A 103 -56.42 -5.67 5.43
C GLY A 103 -56.71 -6.99 6.21
N GLY A 104 -56.85 -6.91 7.55
CA GLY A 104 -57.53 -7.92 8.39
C GLY A 104 -56.70 -8.77 9.39
N ARG A 105 -56.73 -8.39 10.69
CA ARG A 105 -56.40 -9.24 11.88
C ARG A 105 -57.67 -10.04 12.34
N PRO A 106 -57.75 -10.82 13.46
CA PRO A 106 -56.83 -10.96 14.62
C PRO A 106 -56.78 -12.33 15.41
N VAL A 107 -56.01 -12.33 16.53
CA VAL A 107 -56.10 -13.14 17.80
C VAL A 107 -55.67 -14.63 17.74
N ALA A 108 -55.01 -15.27 18.71
CA ALA A 108 -54.16 -14.92 19.87
C ALA A 108 -53.53 -16.20 20.49
N THR A 109 -52.73 -15.97 21.55
CA THR A 109 -52.44 -16.85 22.71
C THR A 109 -51.52 -18.08 22.56
N ARG A 110 -50.27 -17.86 23.01
CA ARG A 110 -49.44 -18.67 23.94
C ARG A 110 -50.25 -19.40 25.06
N PRO A 111 -49.67 -20.28 25.94
CA PRO A 111 -48.25 -20.66 26.15
C PRO A 111 -47.99 -22.16 26.55
N VAL A 112 -46.73 -22.45 26.92
CA VAL A 112 -46.19 -23.39 27.98
C VAL A 112 -46.55 -24.89 27.94
N ARG A 113 -45.80 -25.87 28.47
CA ARG A 113 -44.59 -25.97 29.32
C ARG A 113 -44.07 -27.42 29.28
N GLU A 114 -42.78 -27.57 29.59
CA GLU A 114 -42.13 -28.52 30.52
C GLU A 114 -42.42 -30.04 30.55
N LEU A 115 -41.27 -30.75 30.63
CA LEU A 115 -40.86 -31.78 31.59
C LEU A 115 -41.52 -33.17 31.56
N ALA A 116 -40.65 -34.18 31.42
CA ALA A 116 -40.35 -35.21 32.43
C ALA A 116 -39.36 -36.20 31.77
N GLU A 117 -38.13 -36.40 32.24
CA GLU A 117 -37.73 -37.18 33.42
C GLU A 117 -38.41 -38.56 33.53
N ALA A 118 -37.62 -39.61 33.32
CA ALA A 118 -37.59 -40.88 34.07
C ALA A 118 -36.58 -41.79 33.33
N ASP A 119 -35.36 -41.99 33.82
CA ASP A 119 -34.96 -42.80 34.99
C ASP A 119 -34.89 -44.30 34.66
N GLU A 120 -33.97 -44.96 35.37
CA GLU A 120 -33.91 -46.39 35.66
C GLU A 120 -33.00 -47.27 34.78
N ARG A 121 -31.76 -47.38 35.27
CA ARG A 121 -31.15 -48.62 35.81
C ARG A 121 -31.23 -49.90 34.95
N GLY A 122 -30.05 -50.40 34.59
CA GLY A 122 -29.89 -51.76 34.07
C GLY A 122 -28.44 -52.24 34.04
N THR A 123 -27.99 -52.71 35.20
CA THR A 123 -26.99 -53.77 35.45
C THR A 123 -26.33 -54.48 34.24
N GLY A 124 -25.01 -54.67 34.33
CA GLY A 124 -24.45 -56.02 34.18
C GLY A 124 -23.65 -56.36 32.92
N ALA A 125 -22.33 -56.44 33.12
CA ALA A 125 -21.41 -57.46 32.62
C ALA A 125 -20.98 -57.51 31.14
N THR A 126 -19.65 -57.36 31.00
CA THR A 126 -18.72 -58.12 30.13
C THR A 126 -18.79 -57.91 28.62
N GLY A 127 -17.78 -57.20 28.11
CA GLY A 127 -17.39 -57.19 26.71
C GLY A 127 -16.01 -56.55 26.55
N VAL A 128 -14.96 -57.36 26.71
CA VAL A 128 -13.57 -56.98 26.39
C VAL A 128 -13.53 -56.53 24.93
N ARG A 129 -13.28 -55.24 24.70
CA ARG A 129 -13.00 -54.71 23.35
C ARG A 129 -11.58 -54.17 23.33
N ALA A 130 -10.76 -54.83 22.51
CA ALA A 130 -9.35 -54.55 22.31
C ALA A 130 -9.09 -53.09 21.94
N ALA A 131 -8.10 -52.48 22.60
CA ALA A 131 -7.55 -51.18 22.25
C ALA A 131 -6.96 -51.22 20.82
N PRO A 132 -7.21 -50.22 19.97
CA PRO A 132 -6.52 -50.13 18.69
C PRO A 132 -5.06 -49.77 18.94
N ARG A 133 -4.18 -50.64 18.41
CA ARG A 133 -2.73 -50.51 18.44
C ARG A 133 -2.32 -49.12 17.92
N ARG A 134 -1.51 -48.42 18.72
CA ARG A 134 -0.77 -47.22 18.31
C ARG A 134 0.03 -47.57 17.06
N ARG A 135 -0.34 -47.00 15.92
CA ARG A 135 0.55 -46.96 14.76
C ARG A 135 1.68 -46.01 15.13
N ASP A 136 2.88 -46.56 15.25
CA ASP A 136 4.12 -45.81 15.30
C ASP A 136 4.19 -44.87 14.08
N ARG A 137 3.90 -43.59 14.31
CA ARG A 137 4.30 -42.53 13.38
C ARG A 137 5.81 -42.37 13.53
N LYS A 138 6.55 -43.15 12.75
CA LYS A 138 7.94 -42.86 12.41
C LYS A 138 8.02 -41.45 11.81
N GLY A 139 8.84 -40.59 12.43
CA GLY A 139 9.48 -39.45 11.80
C GLY A 139 8.57 -38.31 11.37
N ALA A 140 7.97 -37.59 12.33
CA ALA A 140 7.83 -36.17 12.11
C ALA A 140 9.26 -35.61 12.15
N SER A 141 9.86 -35.42 10.98
CA SER A 141 11.04 -34.58 10.83
C SER A 141 10.74 -33.27 11.56
N GLU A 142 11.47 -33.00 12.64
CA GLU A 142 11.50 -31.67 13.24
C GLU A 142 11.95 -30.74 12.13
N ARG A 143 10.99 -30.07 11.49
CA ARG A 143 11.28 -28.97 10.59
C ARG A 143 12.12 -28.02 11.43
N VAL A 144 13.39 -27.87 11.09
CA VAL A 144 14.26 -26.85 11.68
C VAL A 144 13.55 -25.53 11.39
N HIS A 145 12.82 -25.03 12.39
CA HIS A 145 12.17 -23.74 12.29
C HIS A 145 13.30 -22.73 12.23
N GLY A 146 13.42 -22.04 11.09
CA GLY A 146 14.41 -20.99 10.91
C GLY A 146 14.30 -19.94 12.01
N LEU A 147 15.37 -19.19 12.25
CA LEU A 147 15.32 -18.11 13.22
C LEU A 147 14.79 -16.84 12.54
N ASP A 148 13.90 -16.14 13.24
CA ASP A 148 13.44 -14.82 12.84
C ASP A 148 14.64 -13.86 12.73
N TYR A 149 14.60 -12.98 11.73
CA TYR A 149 15.61 -11.94 11.56
C TYR A 149 15.44 -10.84 12.60
N ARG A 150 16.56 -10.23 13.02
CA ARG A 150 16.57 -9.06 13.90
C ARG A 150 17.21 -7.93 13.14
N ILE A 151 16.44 -6.87 12.92
CA ILE A 151 16.93 -5.67 12.24
C ILE A 151 17.82 -4.91 13.24
N THR A 152 18.97 -4.48 12.76
CA THR A 152 19.96 -3.73 13.51
C THR A 152 20.40 -2.49 12.71
N ALA A 153 21.06 -1.56 13.39
CA ALA A 153 21.61 -0.37 12.72
C ALA A 153 22.62 -0.70 11.60
N ASP A 154 23.25 -1.89 11.64
CA ASP A 154 24.18 -2.33 10.61
C ASP A 154 23.49 -2.65 9.27
N ASP A 155 22.17 -2.89 9.28
CA ASP A 155 21.39 -3.17 8.08
C ASP A 155 21.17 -1.93 7.21
N ARG A 156 21.24 -0.74 7.82
CA ARG A 156 21.14 0.58 7.15
C ARG A 156 19.90 0.68 6.26
N LEU A 157 18.73 0.35 6.81
CA LEU A 157 17.50 0.23 6.03
C LEU A 157 17.13 1.52 5.33
N GLY A 158 16.93 1.45 4.01
CA GLY A 158 16.51 2.59 3.21
C GLY A 158 17.58 3.65 2.97
N GLU A 159 18.83 3.43 3.41
CA GLU A 159 19.98 4.23 3.00
C GLU A 159 20.30 4.02 1.51
N GLY A 160 21.05 4.95 0.93
CA GLY A 160 21.45 4.90 -0.47
C GLY A 160 20.47 5.57 -1.44
N GLY A 161 20.99 5.88 -2.64
CA GLY A 161 20.22 6.48 -3.72
C GLY A 161 19.29 5.50 -4.42
N ALA A 162 18.46 6.01 -5.33
CA ALA A 162 17.48 5.20 -6.08
C ALA A 162 18.10 3.99 -6.80
N ALA A 163 19.31 4.14 -7.34
CA ALA A 163 20.03 3.05 -8.00
C ALA A 163 20.40 1.92 -7.03
N GLN A 164 20.90 2.26 -5.83
CA GLN A 164 21.27 1.26 -4.81
C GLN A 164 20.04 0.49 -4.34
N LYS A 165 18.94 1.20 -4.05
CA LYS A 165 17.66 0.58 -3.65
C LYS A 165 17.14 -0.39 -4.72
N ALA A 166 17.24 -0.02 -6.00
CA ALA A 166 16.87 -0.89 -7.09
C ALA A 166 17.76 -2.15 -7.16
N THR A 167 19.07 -2.00 -6.98
CA THR A 167 20.01 -3.13 -6.90
C THR A 167 19.69 -4.06 -5.73
N ASP A 168 19.46 -3.52 -4.54
CA ASP A 168 19.13 -4.30 -3.35
C ASP A 168 17.79 -5.05 -3.51
N ASN A 169 16.79 -4.39 -4.11
CA ASN A 169 15.53 -5.05 -4.44
C ASN A 169 15.69 -6.22 -5.40
N ILE A 170 16.49 -6.06 -6.46
CA ILE A 170 16.77 -7.16 -7.40
C ILE A 170 17.46 -8.32 -6.70
N ALA A 171 18.49 -8.04 -5.88
CA ALA A 171 19.20 -9.08 -5.14
C ALA A 171 18.27 -9.84 -4.19
N ALA A 172 17.39 -9.14 -3.47
CA ALA A 172 16.39 -9.77 -2.60
C ALA A 172 15.40 -10.67 -3.39
N ILE A 173 14.95 -10.22 -4.56
CA ILE A 173 14.05 -11.02 -5.42
C ILE A 173 14.75 -12.27 -5.92
N GLU A 174 15.99 -12.16 -6.40
CA GLU A 174 16.76 -13.32 -6.87
C GLU A 174 16.98 -14.34 -5.76
N VAL A 175 17.34 -13.89 -4.55
CA VAL A 175 17.45 -14.74 -3.36
C VAL A 175 16.12 -15.40 -3.03
N LEU A 176 15.01 -14.65 -3.05
CA LEU A 176 13.69 -15.23 -2.80
C LEU A 176 13.37 -16.35 -3.80
N LYS A 177 13.52 -16.08 -5.11
CA LYS A 177 13.22 -17.06 -6.17
C LYS A 177 14.08 -18.32 -6.04
N LYS A 178 15.37 -18.15 -5.69
CA LYS A 178 16.26 -19.27 -5.38
C LYS A 178 15.74 -20.11 -4.21
N LEU A 179 15.38 -19.47 -3.09
CA LEU A 179 14.88 -20.14 -1.89
C LEU A 179 13.56 -20.88 -2.12
N GLU A 180 12.70 -20.36 -3.01
CA GLU A 180 11.45 -21.01 -3.41
C GLU A 180 11.70 -22.21 -4.32
N THR A 181 12.63 -22.08 -5.27
CA THR A 181 13.04 -23.18 -6.16
C THR A 181 13.67 -24.32 -5.37
N GLU A 182 14.47 -24.00 -4.35
CA GLU A 182 15.16 -24.97 -3.47
C GLU A 182 14.26 -25.49 -2.32
N ASP A 183 13.03 -24.99 -2.18
CA ASP A 183 12.08 -25.31 -1.11
C ASP A 183 12.71 -25.31 0.30
N ARG A 184 13.48 -24.25 0.62
CA ARG A 184 14.16 -24.13 1.92
C ARG A 184 14.02 -22.75 2.56
N GLN A 185 14.40 -22.68 3.83
CA GLN A 185 14.52 -21.43 4.58
C GLN A 185 15.80 -20.67 4.22
N ALA A 186 15.74 -19.35 4.40
CA ALA A 186 16.88 -18.47 4.20
C ALA A 186 17.97 -18.73 5.26
N THR A 187 19.23 -18.68 4.84
CA THR A 187 20.38 -18.55 5.75
C THR A 187 20.44 -17.14 6.34
N ARG A 188 21.29 -16.90 7.36
CA ARG A 188 21.43 -15.56 7.95
C ARG A 188 21.96 -14.54 6.93
N GLU A 189 22.87 -14.97 6.08
CA GLU A 189 23.45 -14.17 5.01
C GLU A 189 22.40 -13.82 3.95
N GLU A 190 21.55 -14.77 3.59
CA GLU A 190 20.43 -14.54 2.66
C GLU A 190 19.35 -13.64 3.29
N GLN A 191 19.06 -13.79 4.59
CA GLN A 191 18.14 -12.88 5.30
C GLN A 191 18.68 -11.43 5.31
N ALA A 192 19.98 -11.23 5.46
CA ALA A 192 20.62 -9.90 5.40
C ALA A 192 20.54 -9.26 4.00
N ILE A 193 20.32 -10.04 2.94
CA ILE A 193 20.01 -9.52 1.60
C ILE A 193 18.51 -9.20 1.50
N LEU A 194 17.65 -10.11 1.95
CA LEU A 194 16.19 -9.97 1.90
C LEU A 194 15.70 -8.74 2.68
N VAL A 195 16.30 -8.44 3.83
CA VAL A 195 15.89 -7.32 4.70
C VAL A 195 16.08 -5.95 4.03
N LYS A 196 16.97 -5.86 3.04
CA LYS A 196 17.24 -4.63 2.28
C LYS A 196 16.20 -4.33 1.20
N TYR A 197 15.25 -5.24 0.98
CA TYR A 197 14.14 -4.97 0.07
C TYR A 197 13.29 -3.80 0.62
N VAL A 198 13.23 -2.72 -0.15
CA VAL A 198 12.47 -1.50 0.18
C VAL A 198 11.24 -1.30 -0.69
N GLY A 199 10.96 -2.24 -1.59
CA GLY A 199 9.89 -2.12 -2.57
C GLY A 199 10.16 -1.03 -3.61
N TRP A 200 9.15 -0.73 -4.42
CA TRP A 200 9.31 0.13 -5.60
C TRP A 200 8.85 1.58 -5.38
N GLY A 201 8.52 1.95 -4.14
CA GLY A 201 8.12 3.29 -3.76
C GLY A 201 9.19 4.32 -4.12
N GLY A 202 8.83 5.33 -4.89
CA GLY A 202 9.77 6.36 -5.35
C GLY A 202 10.78 5.88 -6.41
N LEU A 203 10.54 4.72 -7.04
CA LEU A 203 11.33 4.19 -8.17
C LEU A 203 10.51 4.04 -9.49
N PRO A 204 9.61 4.98 -9.86
CA PRO A 204 8.77 4.84 -11.06
C PRO A 204 9.58 4.71 -12.36
N GLN A 205 10.79 5.26 -12.40
CA GLN A 205 11.72 5.23 -13.54
C GLN A 205 12.10 3.81 -13.98
N VAL A 206 12.05 2.82 -13.07
CA VAL A 206 12.32 1.41 -13.39
C VAL A 206 11.25 0.84 -14.32
N PHE A 207 10.03 1.38 -14.26
CA PHE A 207 8.88 0.92 -15.01
C PHE A 207 8.52 1.85 -16.18
N ALA A 208 9.29 2.91 -16.41
CA ALA A 208 9.02 3.86 -17.48
C ALA A 208 9.07 3.18 -18.86
N GLU A 209 8.23 3.66 -19.79
CA GLU A 209 8.19 3.11 -21.14
C GLU A 209 9.54 3.27 -21.85
N ARG A 210 9.91 2.28 -22.67
CA ARG A 210 11.24 2.18 -23.31
C ARG A 210 11.61 3.43 -24.14
N PHE A 211 10.61 4.16 -24.63
CA PHE A 211 10.76 5.32 -25.51
C PHE A 211 10.83 6.67 -24.78
N VAL A 212 10.70 6.70 -23.45
CA VAL A 212 10.91 7.93 -22.68
C VAL A 212 12.39 8.31 -22.77
N ARG A 213 12.67 9.50 -23.32
CA ARG A 213 13.99 10.13 -23.28
C ARG A 213 14.26 10.53 -21.83
N ASP A 214 15.49 10.33 -21.36
CA ASP A 214 15.98 10.73 -20.03
C ASP A 214 15.76 9.75 -18.85
N ILE A 215 15.41 8.48 -19.11
CA ILE A 215 15.51 7.43 -18.06
C ILE A 215 16.98 7.09 -17.79
N PRO A 216 17.47 7.13 -16.53
CA PRO A 216 18.81 6.69 -16.16
C PRO A 216 19.10 5.24 -16.56
N GLU A 217 20.32 4.94 -17.00
CA GLU A 217 20.68 3.61 -17.50
C GLU A 217 20.43 2.50 -16.47
N TRP A 218 20.78 2.74 -15.20
CA TRP A 218 20.54 1.78 -14.11
C TRP A 218 19.05 1.37 -14.02
N ALA A 219 18.12 2.30 -14.28
CA ALA A 219 16.69 2.03 -14.20
C ALA A 219 16.22 1.20 -15.40
N ARG A 220 16.78 1.46 -16.60
CA ARG A 220 16.52 0.62 -17.79
C ARG A 220 17.03 -0.81 -17.59
N THR A 221 18.24 -0.97 -17.05
CA THR A 221 18.81 -2.29 -16.76
C THR A 221 17.98 -3.03 -15.71
N THR A 222 17.58 -2.34 -14.64
CA THR A 222 16.70 -2.90 -13.61
C THR A 222 15.36 -3.34 -14.19
N GLY A 223 14.71 -2.50 -15.02
CA GLY A 223 13.43 -2.82 -15.64
C GLY A 223 13.49 -4.09 -16.50
N LYS A 224 14.53 -4.23 -17.34
CA LYS A 224 14.76 -5.46 -18.12
C LYS A 224 14.95 -6.68 -17.22
N LYS A 225 15.74 -6.53 -16.15
CA LYS A 225 15.99 -7.61 -15.20
C LYS A 225 14.70 -8.06 -14.49
N LEU A 226 13.80 -7.13 -14.17
CA LEU A 226 12.48 -7.46 -13.63
C LEU A 226 11.61 -8.23 -14.62
N GLU A 227 11.61 -7.83 -15.89
CA GLU A 227 10.90 -8.58 -16.95
C GLU A 227 11.42 -10.02 -17.10
N GLU A 228 12.69 -10.28 -16.75
CA GLU A 228 13.30 -11.62 -16.79
C GLU A 228 12.97 -12.48 -15.56
N ILE A 229 12.95 -11.89 -14.35
CA ILE A 229 12.85 -12.65 -13.09
C ILE A 229 11.43 -12.69 -12.48
N LEU A 230 10.55 -11.79 -12.89
CA LEU A 230 9.18 -11.71 -12.39
C LEU A 230 8.19 -12.30 -13.41
N SER A 231 7.15 -12.94 -12.89
CA SER A 231 5.95 -13.22 -13.69
C SER A 231 5.22 -11.93 -14.05
N GLU A 232 4.32 -12.00 -15.04
CA GLU A 232 3.53 -10.85 -15.48
C GLU A 232 2.71 -10.22 -14.33
N GLU A 233 2.10 -11.04 -13.49
CA GLU A 233 1.31 -10.57 -12.34
C GLU A 233 2.19 -9.92 -11.26
N GLU A 234 3.36 -10.48 -10.97
CA GLU A 234 4.33 -9.87 -10.04
C GLU A 234 4.84 -8.53 -10.58
N LEU A 235 5.16 -8.46 -11.88
CA LEU A 235 5.63 -7.24 -12.52
C LEU A 235 4.55 -6.14 -12.50
N LYS A 236 3.29 -6.52 -12.74
CA LYS A 236 2.13 -5.63 -12.64
C LYS A 236 1.93 -5.13 -11.21
N SER A 237 2.04 -6.00 -10.21
CA SER A 237 1.97 -5.63 -8.78
C SER A 237 3.09 -4.66 -8.40
N ALA A 238 4.33 -4.99 -8.78
CA ALA A 238 5.51 -4.16 -8.54
C ALA A 238 5.35 -2.75 -9.11
N ARG A 239 4.89 -2.64 -10.37
CA ARG A 239 4.57 -1.35 -11.01
C ARG A 239 3.48 -0.58 -10.26
N ALA A 240 2.40 -1.26 -9.87
CA ALA A 240 1.28 -0.64 -9.14
C ALA A 240 1.68 -0.17 -7.73
N SER A 241 2.72 -0.76 -7.14
CA SER A 241 3.23 -0.39 -5.81
C SER A 241 4.07 0.89 -5.78
N THR A 242 4.55 1.37 -6.95
CA THR A 242 5.44 2.54 -7.05
C THR A 242 4.94 3.84 -6.38
N PRO A 243 3.63 4.16 -6.32
CA PRO A 243 3.17 5.37 -5.66
C PRO A 243 3.12 5.25 -4.14
N ASN A 244 3.00 4.03 -3.59
CA ASN A 244 2.53 3.82 -2.21
C ASN A 244 3.41 2.90 -1.36
N ALA A 245 4.42 2.23 -1.92
CA ALA A 245 5.28 1.28 -1.20
C ALA A 245 6.41 1.99 -0.44
N HIS A 246 6.06 2.72 0.61
CA HIS A 246 7.03 3.26 1.57
C HIS A 246 6.96 2.51 2.88
N PHE A 247 8.01 1.76 3.21
CA PHE A 247 8.10 1.11 4.51
C PHE A 247 8.34 2.11 5.63
N THR A 248 7.78 1.80 6.80
CA THR A 248 7.89 2.62 8.00
C THR A 248 9.34 2.69 8.46
N SER A 249 9.84 3.91 8.66
CA SER A 249 11.20 4.17 9.16
C SER A 249 11.43 3.55 10.54
N GLU A 250 12.66 3.14 10.82
CA GLU A 250 13.05 2.56 12.11
C GLU A 250 12.69 3.45 13.31
N THR A 251 12.92 4.76 13.19
CA THR A 251 12.59 5.73 14.26
C THR A 251 11.12 5.69 14.65
N VAL A 252 10.22 5.61 13.66
CA VAL A 252 8.78 5.55 13.90
C VAL A 252 8.39 4.19 14.49
N VAL A 253 8.91 3.09 13.95
CA VAL A 253 8.63 1.74 14.47
C VAL A 253 9.08 1.61 15.94
N ASN A 254 10.30 2.06 16.25
CA ASN A 254 10.84 2.05 17.61
C ASN A 254 9.98 2.91 18.55
N GLY A 255 9.54 4.09 18.10
CA GLY A 255 8.63 4.93 18.87
C GLY A 255 7.28 4.27 19.17
N LEU A 256 6.72 3.51 18.22
CA LEU A 256 5.50 2.72 18.46
C LEU A 256 5.76 1.56 19.43
N HIS A 257 6.88 0.85 19.33
CA HIS A 257 7.24 -0.20 20.29
C HIS A 257 7.43 0.35 21.70
N ASP A 258 8.11 1.49 21.85
CA ASP A 258 8.28 2.17 23.14
C ASP A 258 6.93 2.56 23.75
N ALA A 259 6.03 3.12 22.95
CA ALA A 259 4.68 3.48 23.40
C ALA A 259 3.87 2.23 23.79
N LEU A 260 3.95 1.16 23.01
CA LEU A 260 3.29 -0.11 23.31
C LEU A 260 3.79 -0.71 24.63
N GLY A 261 5.09 -0.64 24.91
CA GLY A 261 5.68 -1.05 26.19
C GLY A 261 5.19 -0.21 27.36
N ARG A 262 5.10 1.11 27.19
CA ARG A 262 4.53 2.03 28.22
C ARG A 262 3.05 1.78 28.50
N LEU A 263 2.32 1.25 27.52
CA LEU A 263 0.95 0.80 27.68
C LEU A 263 0.83 -0.59 28.34
N GLY A 264 1.96 -1.20 28.72
CA GLY A 264 2.01 -2.43 29.51
C GLY A 264 2.16 -3.72 28.70
N PHE A 265 2.48 -3.63 27.41
CA PHE A 265 2.77 -4.83 26.63
C PHE A 265 4.17 -5.36 26.95
N GLU A 266 4.25 -6.63 27.34
CA GLU A 266 5.51 -7.37 27.51
C GLU A 266 5.50 -8.67 26.70
N ARG A 267 4.32 -9.30 26.57
CA ARG A 267 4.16 -10.54 25.83
C ARG A 267 2.74 -10.72 25.34
N GLY A 268 2.58 -11.41 24.21
CA GLY A 268 1.25 -11.68 23.69
C GLY A 268 1.22 -11.99 22.20
N ARG A 269 0.07 -11.76 21.58
CA ARG A 269 -0.17 -11.88 20.15
C ARG A 269 -0.29 -10.50 19.53
N LEU A 270 0.52 -10.25 18.51
CA LEU A 270 0.53 -8.99 17.77
C LEU A 270 0.03 -9.21 16.35
N LEU A 271 -0.87 -8.33 15.91
CA LEU A 271 -1.36 -8.28 14.54
C LEU A 271 -0.71 -7.10 13.82
N GLU A 272 -0.12 -7.37 12.66
CA GLU A 272 0.24 -6.38 11.66
C GLU A 272 -0.64 -6.68 10.42
N PRO A 273 -1.64 -5.85 10.06
CA PRO A 273 -2.56 -6.05 8.94
C PRO A 273 -2.07 -5.61 7.54
N SER A 274 -0.90 -4.99 7.43
CA SER A 274 -0.20 -4.57 6.20
C SER A 274 1.33 -4.61 6.40
N VAL A 275 1.88 -5.81 6.57
CA VAL A 275 3.16 -6.07 7.26
C VAL A 275 4.38 -5.59 6.49
N GLY A 276 4.24 -5.37 5.18
CA GLY A 276 5.35 -5.06 4.31
C GLY A 276 6.43 -6.14 4.41
N SER A 277 7.69 -5.73 4.39
CA SER A 277 8.83 -6.61 4.64
C SER A 277 9.00 -6.99 6.11
N GLY A 278 8.13 -6.53 7.02
CA GLY A 278 8.08 -6.92 8.42
C GLY A 278 8.95 -6.11 9.38
N ASN A 279 9.17 -4.81 9.13
CA ASN A 279 9.95 -3.93 10.00
C ASN A 279 9.48 -3.95 11.47
N PHE A 280 8.16 -3.98 11.72
CA PHE A 280 7.62 -4.08 13.09
C PHE A 280 8.04 -5.37 13.80
N ILE A 281 8.22 -6.47 13.07
CA ILE A 281 8.67 -7.75 13.62
C ILE A 281 10.17 -7.70 13.89
N GLY A 282 10.97 -7.30 12.89
CA GLY A 282 12.43 -7.31 12.99
C GLY A 282 13.00 -6.31 14.00
N LEU A 283 12.32 -5.18 14.23
CA LEU A 283 12.70 -4.15 15.21
C LEU A 283 12.05 -4.35 16.59
N MET A 284 11.39 -5.50 16.84
CA MET A 284 10.77 -5.76 18.13
C MET A 284 11.82 -5.75 19.25
N PRO A 285 11.63 -4.98 20.34
CA PRO A 285 12.57 -4.95 21.47
C PRO A 285 12.78 -6.34 22.08
N ASP A 286 13.99 -6.63 22.57
CA ASP A 286 14.31 -7.92 23.22
C ASP A 286 13.49 -8.17 24.49
N ALA A 287 13.01 -7.11 25.15
CA ALA A 287 12.13 -7.21 26.30
C ALA A 287 10.75 -7.79 25.95
N PHE A 288 10.34 -7.76 24.68
CA PHE A 288 9.04 -8.27 24.25
C PHE A 288 9.12 -9.73 23.82
N THR A 289 8.10 -10.51 24.18
CA THR A 289 7.86 -11.86 23.64
C THR A 289 6.53 -11.92 22.93
N ALA A 290 6.53 -11.76 21.60
CA ALA A 290 5.31 -11.76 20.80
C ALA A 290 5.20 -12.95 19.84
N LYS A 291 3.96 -13.39 19.58
CA LYS A 291 3.61 -14.18 18.40
C LYS A 291 2.97 -13.25 17.37
N TRP A 292 3.60 -13.13 16.22
CA TRP A 292 3.16 -12.22 15.16
C TRP A 292 2.24 -12.92 14.17
N THR A 293 1.19 -12.21 13.78
CA THR A 293 0.43 -12.46 12.55
C THR A 293 0.59 -11.24 11.66
N GLY A 294 1.14 -11.43 10.47
CA GLY A 294 1.36 -10.39 9.46
C GLY A 294 0.49 -10.66 8.24
N ILE A 295 -0.25 -9.65 7.76
CA ILE A 295 -1.05 -9.74 6.53
C ILE A 295 -0.43 -8.79 5.51
N GLU A 296 -0.12 -9.27 4.30
CA GLU A 296 0.42 -8.44 3.23
C GLU A 296 -0.30 -8.70 1.92
N LEU A 297 -0.71 -7.62 1.24
CA LEU A 297 -1.42 -7.72 -0.03
C LEU A 297 -0.45 -8.00 -1.19
N ASP A 298 0.74 -7.37 -1.17
CA ASP A 298 1.72 -7.58 -2.23
C ASP A 298 2.42 -8.94 -2.09
N SER A 299 2.30 -9.77 -3.14
CA SER A 299 2.78 -11.15 -3.10
C SER A 299 4.27 -11.28 -2.90
N LEU A 300 5.05 -10.41 -3.53
CA LEU A 300 6.50 -10.47 -3.43
C LEU A 300 6.95 -10.07 -2.03
N THR A 301 6.42 -8.95 -1.54
CA THR A 301 6.73 -8.38 -0.23
C THR A 301 6.36 -9.35 0.90
N GLY A 302 5.16 -9.93 0.87
CA GLY A 302 4.73 -10.88 1.90
C GLY A 302 5.54 -12.18 1.91
N ARG A 303 6.00 -12.67 0.74
CA ARG A 303 6.89 -13.85 0.69
C ARG A 303 8.29 -13.54 1.18
N ILE A 304 8.81 -12.33 0.95
CA ILE A 304 10.06 -11.86 1.57
C ILE A 304 9.92 -11.85 3.10
N ALA A 305 8.84 -11.26 3.63
CA ALA A 305 8.58 -11.26 5.06
C ALA A 305 8.49 -12.68 5.65
N ALA A 306 7.87 -13.62 4.94
CA ALA A 306 7.80 -15.02 5.39
C ALA A 306 9.17 -15.72 5.45
N LYS A 307 10.13 -15.34 4.59
CA LYS A 307 11.52 -15.85 4.66
C LYS A 307 12.35 -15.15 5.74
N LEU A 308 12.03 -13.90 6.08
CA LEU A 308 12.66 -13.16 7.18
C LEU A 308 12.17 -13.63 8.56
N TYR A 309 10.89 -13.97 8.68
CA TYR A 309 10.25 -14.29 9.97
C TYR A 309 9.52 -15.65 9.93
N PRO A 310 10.26 -16.77 9.82
CA PRO A 310 9.68 -18.11 9.73
C PRO A 310 8.86 -18.55 10.95
N ASN A 311 8.93 -17.86 12.10
CA ASN A 311 8.10 -18.14 13.28
C ASN A 311 6.85 -17.25 13.37
N ALA A 312 6.66 -16.30 12.45
CA ALA A 312 5.44 -15.50 12.33
C ALA A 312 4.42 -16.16 11.38
N ASP A 313 3.13 -15.94 11.62
CA ASP A 313 2.05 -16.30 10.69
C ASP A 313 1.92 -15.18 9.64
N ILE A 314 2.71 -15.26 8.57
CA ILE A 314 2.66 -14.30 7.45
C ILE A 314 1.71 -14.81 6.38
N ARG A 315 0.70 -14.01 6.04
CA ARG A 315 -0.32 -14.35 5.03
C ARG A 315 -0.29 -13.36 3.89
N VAL A 316 -0.14 -13.90 2.69
CA VAL A 316 -0.16 -13.14 1.44
C VAL A 316 -1.60 -13.03 0.95
N GLU A 317 -2.33 -12.08 1.51
CA GLU A 317 -3.73 -11.80 1.20
C GLU A 317 -4.10 -10.36 1.58
N GLY A 318 -5.18 -9.83 1.01
CA GLY A 318 -5.72 -8.55 1.44
C GLY A 318 -6.35 -8.66 2.83
N PHE A 319 -6.13 -7.65 3.68
CA PHE A 319 -6.72 -7.61 5.02
C PHE A 319 -8.25 -7.69 4.97
N GLU A 320 -8.89 -7.22 3.90
CA GLU A 320 -10.32 -7.34 3.67
C GLU A 320 -10.81 -8.78 3.50
N LYS A 321 -9.96 -9.67 3.00
CA LYS A 321 -10.27 -11.10 2.82
C LYS A 321 -9.80 -11.97 3.98
N SER A 322 -8.85 -11.47 4.78
CA SER A 322 -8.26 -12.25 5.85
C SER A 322 -9.28 -12.67 6.91
N LYS A 323 -9.28 -13.96 7.20
CA LYS A 323 -10.12 -14.60 8.23
C LYS A 323 -9.31 -14.76 9.51
N LEU A 324 -9.45 -13.77 10.38
CA LEU A 324 -8.82 -13.73 11.69
C LEU A 324 -9.88 -13.84 12.80
N PRO A 325 -9.56 -14.54 13.91
CA PRO A 325 -10.45 -14.62 15.06
C PRO A 325 -10.67 -13.24 15.69
N ASP A 326 -11.89 -13.00 16.15
CA ASP A 326 -12.24 -11.79 16.91
C ASP A 326 -11.74 -11.91 18.35
N ASN A 327 -11.47 -10.78 19.01
CA ASN A 327 -11.01 -10.73 20.40
C ASN A 327 -9.83 -11.67 20.71
N PHE A 328 -8.82 -11.71 19.83
CA PHE A 328 -7.74 -12.68 19.90
C PHE A 328 -6.35 -12.07 20.10
N TYR A 329 -6.13 -10.88 19.55
CA TYR A 329 -4.83 -10.20 19.62
C TYR A 329 -4.76 -9.28 20.85
N ASP A 330 -3.57 -9.17 21.42
CA ASP A 330 -3.29 -8.30 22.56
C ASP A 330 -3.01 -6.87 22.06
N ALA A 331 -2.41 -6.73 20.88
CA ALA A 331 -2.40 -5.47 20.15
C ALA A 331 -2.38 -5.66 18.63
N ALA A 332 -2.82 -4.63 17.91
CA ALA A 332 -2.60 -4.46 16.48
C ALA A 332 -1.77 -3.20 16.25
N VAL A 333 -0.64 -3.33 15.56
CA VAL A 333 0.28 -2.24 15.22
C VAL A 333 0.48 -2.21 13.71
N SER A 334 0.48 -1.02 13.10
CA SER A 334 0.61 -0.94 11.64
C SER A 334 0.91 0.45 11.12
N ASN A 335 1.42 0.49 9.89
CA ASN A 335 1.29 1.65 9.02
C ASN A 335 0.27 1.33 7.94
N VAL A 336 -0.94 1.90 8.05
CA VAL A 336 -2.04 1.52 7.14
C VAL A 336 -1.75 2.04 5.73
N PRO A 337 -2.13 1.28 4.68
CA PRO A 337 -1.87 1.68 3.31
C PRO A 337 -2.60 2.97 2.95
N PHE A 338 -1.88 3.89 2.30
CA PHE A 338 -2.41 5.17 1.82
C PHE A 338 -2.89 5.04 0.38
N ALA A 339 -4.16 4.67 0.20
CA ALA A 339 -4.78 4.61 -1.11
C ALA A 339 -6.24 5.07 -1.03
N ASN A 340 -6.69 5.77 -2.08
CA ASN A 340 -8.10 6.16 -2.21
C ASN A 340 -8.92 5.02 -2.83
N VAL A 341 -8.97 3.89 -2.12
CA VAL A 341 -9.76 2.72 -2.49
C VAL A 341 -10.70 2.35 -1.35
N ARG A 342 -11.82 1.70 -1.68
CA ARG A 342 -12.75 1.19 -0.68
C ARG A 342 -12.66 -0.34 -0.63
N PRO A 343 -12.10 -0.92 0.43
CA PRO A 343 -12.02 -2.36 0.56
C PRO A 343 -13.42 -2.96 0.65
N PHE A 344 -13.61 -4.12 0.03
CA PHE A 344 -14.86 -4.85 0.10
C PHE A 344 -14.74 -5.99 1.11
N ASP A 345 -15.39 -5.80 2.26
CA ASP A 345 -15.63 -6.86 3.26
C ASP A 345 -17.13 -6.87 3.58
N PRO A 346 -17.85 -7.99 3.33
CA PRO A 346 -19.29 -8.09 3.58
C PRO A 346 -19.72 -7.69 4.99
N ARG A 347 -18.88 -7.92 6.01
CA ARG A 347 -19.18 -7.57 7.42
C ARG A 347 -19.28 -6.06 7.64
N TYR A 348 -18.51 -5.28 6.87
CA TYR A 348 -18.41 -3.82 7.03
C TYR A 348 -19.05 -3.03 5.89
N LYS A 349 -19.60 -3.70 4.87
CA LYS A 349 -20.20 -3.10 3.66
C LYS A 349 -21.16 -1.94 3.96
N LYS A 350 -21.96 -2.03 5.01
CA LYS A 350 -22.97 -1.02 5.38
C LYS A 350 -22.38 0.33 5.82
N PHE A 351 -21.14 0.35 6.31
CA PHE A 351 -20.50 1.56 6.84
C PHE A 351 -19.78 2.37 5.77
N ARG A 352 -19.52 1.80 4.59
CA ARG A 352 -18.84 2.47 3.47
C ARG A 352 -17.51 3.14 3.87
N PHE A 353 -16.77 2.51 4.80
CA PHE A 353 -15.53 3.04 5.34
C PHE A 353 -14.52 3.43 4.27
N SER A 354 -13.73 4.47 4.56
CA SER A 354 -12.46 4.69 3.88
C SER A 354 -11.51 3.51 4.14
N LEU A 355 -10.41 3.41 3.40
CA LEU A 355 -9.41 2.36 3.64
C LEU A 355 -8.89 2.39 5.07
N HIS A 356 -8.57 3.58 5.60
CA HIS A 356 -8.02 3.73 6.95
C HIS A 356 -9.06 3.35 8.02
N ASP A 357 -10.29 3.86 7.89
CA ASP A 357 -11.35 3.55 8.87
C ASP A 357 -11.70 2.07 8.84
N PHE A 358 -11.64 1.43 7.67
CA PHE A 358 -11.81 -0.01 7.54
C PHE A 358 -10.75 -0.78 8.32
N PHE A 359 -9.48 -0.39 8.19
CA PHE A 359 -8.38 -1.02 8.94
C PHE A 359 -8.61 -0.90 10.45
N PHE A 360 -8.97 0.29 10.94
CA PHE A 360 -9.32 0.49 12.36
C PHE A 360 -10.51 -0.36 12.79
N ALA A 361 -11.63 -0.29 12.06
CA ALA A 361 -12.86 -1.00 12.40
C ALA A 361 -12.63 -2.52 12.46
N LYS A 362 -11.94 -3.07 11.46
CA LYS A 362 -11.62 -4.51 11.43
C LYS A 362 -10.63 -4.88 12.52
N ALA A 363 -9.58 -4.08 12.75
CA ALA A 363 -8.60 -4.35 13.80
C ALA A 363 -9.22 -4.31 15.21
N LEU A 364 -10.13 -3.38 15.47
CA LEU A 364 -10.88 -3.30 16.74
C LEU A 364 -11.68 -4.57 17.02
N ASP A 365 -12.27 -5.20 15.99
CA ASP A 365 -12.94 -6.50 16.15
C ASP A 365 -11.95 -7.64 16.44
N LYS A 366 -10.68 -7.53 15.99
CA LYS A 366 -9.66 -8.59 16.17
C LYS A 366 -8.93 -8.49 17.50
N VAL A 367 -8.75 -7.29 18.02
CA VAL A 367 -8.09 -7.03 19.29
C VAL A 367 -9.04 -7.34 20.45
N LYS A 368 -8.52 -7.89 21.55
CA LYS A 368 -9.28 -8.20 22.76
C LYS A 368 -9.81 -6.92 23.43
N PRO A 369 -10.83 -7.03 24.30
CA PRO A 369 -11.10 -5.98 25.28
C PRO A 369 -9.83 -5.65 26.06
N ASN A 370 -9.57 -4.35 26.27
CA ASN A 370 -8.34 -3.80 26.86
C ASN A 370 -7.06 -4.02 26.04
N GLY A 371 -7.15 -4.57 24.83
CA GLY A 371 -6.02 -4.60 23.90
C GLY A 371 -5.84 -3.26 23.20
N VAL A 372 -4.71 -3.12 22.50
CA VAL A 372 -4.28 -1.84 21.92
C VAL A 372 -4.37 -1.88 20.38
N VAL A 373 -4.92 -0.84 19.76
CA VAL A 373 -4.77 -0.58 18.31
C VAL A 373 -3.92 0.68 18.14
N MET A 374 -2.78 0.55 17.49
CA MET A 374 -1.80 1.61 17.28
C MET A 374 -1.39 1.69 15.82
N PHE A 375 -2.09 2.52 15.05
CA PHE A 375 -1.85 2.69 13.62
C PHE A 375 -1.29 4.07 13.28
N ILE A 376 -0.33 4.09 12.37
CA ILE A 376 0.06 5.28 11.63
C ILE A 376 -0.94 5.41 10.48
N THR A 377 -1.57 6.58 10.36
CA THR A 377 -2.64 6.84 9.40
C THR A 377 -2.56 8.29 8.90
N SER A 378 -3.38 8.65 7.91
CA SER A 378 -3.45 10.03 7.44
C SER A 378 -4.19 10.91 8.43
N ARG A 379 -3.87 12.20 8.41
CA ARG A 379 -4.59 13.22 9.18
C ARG A 379 -6.11 13.17 8.97
N PHE A 380 -6.56 12.81 7.76
CA PHE A 380 -7.98 12.74 7.42
C PHE A 380 -8.79 11.80 8.33
N THR A 381 -8.17 10.77 8.90
CA THR A 381 -8.84 9.87 9.86
C THR A 381 -9.25 10.57 11.15
N MET A 382 -8.60 11.68 11.53
CA MET A 382 -9.01 12.52 12.67
C MET A 382 -9.91 13.69 12.27
N ASP A 383 -9.85 14.12 11.00
CA ASP A 383 -10.62 15.26 10.49
C ASP A 383 -12.01 14.85 9.96
N THR A 384 -12.33 13.55 9.92
CA THR A 384 -13.68 13.06 9.56
C THR A 384 -14.68 13.46 10.64
N GLU A 385 -15.70 14.24 10.26
CA GLU A 385 -16.80 14.55 11.17
C GLU A 385 -17.47 13.26 11.66
N PRO A 386 -17.83 13.15 12.95
CA PRO A 386 -18.61 12.03 13.44
C PRO A 386 -19.90 11.91 12.64
N LEU A 387 -20.16 10.71 12.08
CA LEU A 387 -21.42 10.37 11.42
C LEU A 387 -22.63 10.52 12.35
#